data_AF-A0A1F2RZY7-F1
#
_entry.id   AF-A0A1F2RZY7-F1
#
_cell.length_a   1.000
_cell.length_b   1.000
_cell.length_c   1.000
_cell.angle_alpha   90.00
_cell.angle_beta   90.00
_cell.angle_gamma   90.00
#
_symmetry.space_group_name_H-M   'P 1'
#
loop_
_entity.id
_entity.type
_entity.pdbx_description
1 polymer ?
#
loop_
_entity_poly.entity_id
_entity_poly.type
_entity_poly.pdbx_seq_one_letter_code
_entity_poly.pdbx_strand_id
1 'polypeptide(L)'
;MGWNRLEITPGSRLFEGITAAPFVYFAHSYYLPTQESGSARSAAAAVCDYGLPFVAAIEVDNVFGVQFHPEKSGEIGLQVVANFARLCGAAVAGERVGGERAG
;
A
#
# COMPACT_ATOMS: atom_id res chain seq x y z
N MET A 1 1.70 18.61 -5.93
CA MET A 1 1.67 17.74 -7.12
C MET A 1 3.10 17.46 -7.54
N GLY A 2 3.48 16.19 -7.74
CA GLY A 2 4.83 15.85 -8.17
C GLY A 2 5.29 14.48 -7.69
N TRP A 3 6.55 14.16 -8.00
CA TRP A 3 7.23 12.95 -7.55
C TRP A 3 7.73 13.12 -6.12
N ASN A 4 7.47 12.13 -5.26
CA ASN A 4 8.00 12.13 -3.91
C ASN A 4 8.39 10.71 -3.45
N ARG A 5 9.23 10.65 -2.42
CA ARG A 5 9.86 9.43 -1.94
C ARG A 5 9.01 8.75 -0.88
N LEU A 6 8.82 7.44 -1.01
CA LEU A 6 8.18 6.63 0.03
C LEU A 6 9.19 6.13 1.06
N GLU A 7 8.77 6.12 2.31
CA GLU A 7 9.36 5.31 3.37
C GLU A 7 8.43 4.12 3.63
N ILE A 8 8.83 2.95 3.15
CA ILE A 8 8.02 1.73 3.20
C ILE A 8 8.13 1.11 4.60
N THR A 9 6.99 0.75 5.19
CA THR A 9 6.94 0.01 6.45
C THR A 9 7.48 -1.41 6.22
N PRO A 10 8.44 -1.88 7.03
CA PRO A 10 8.96 -3.24 6.92
C PRO A 10 7.87 -4.29 6.96
N GLY A 11 7.90 -5.24 6.02
CA GLY A 11 6.94 -6.34 5.94
C GLY A 11 5.64 -6.04 5.20
N SER A 12 5.46 -4.84 4.61
CA SER A 12 4.29 -4.60 3.76
C SER A 12 4.28 -5.54 2.55
N ARG A 13 3.16 -6.26 2.37
CA ARG A 13 2.95 -7.18 1.25
C ARG A 13 2.76 -6.42 -0.06
N LEU A 14 2.16 -5.23 0.01
CA LEU A 14 1.92 -4.39 -1.16
C LEU A 14 3.23 -3.93 -1.83
N PHE A 15 4.29 -3.73 -1.05
CA PHE A 15 5.59 -3.26 -1.52
C PHE A 15 6.66 -4.37 -1.60
N GLU A 16 6.27 -5.64 -1.59
CA GLU A 16 7.21 -6.76 -1.72
C GLU A 16 8.09 -6.62 -2.97
N GLY A 17 9.41 -6.78 -2.79
CA GLY A 17 10.39 -6.67 -3.88
C GLY A 17 10.75 -5.24 -4.30
N ILE A 18 10.12 -4.21 -3.71
CA ILE A 18 10.48 -2.81 -3.98
C ILE A 18 11.58 -2.38 -2.99
N THR A 19 12.72 -1.95 -3.54
CA THR A 19 13.90 -1.54 -2.75
C THR A 19 13.70 -0.21 -2.03
N ALA A 20 14.59 0.09 -1.08
CA ALA A 20 14.45 1.24 -0.19
C ALA A 20 14.36 2.58 -0.95
N ALA A 21 13.31 3.33 -0.60
CA ALA A 21 13.05 4.71 -0.99
C ALA A 21 12.66 4.99 -2.46
N PRO A 22 11.63 4.31 -3.00
CA PRO A 22 11.16 4.54 -4.36
C PRO A 22 10.47 5.91 -4.49
N PHE A 23 10.50 6.48 -5.70
CA PHE A 23 9.74 7.67 -6.04
C PHE A 23 8.43 7.30 -6.75
N VAL A 24 7.34 7.95 -6.33
CA VAL A 24 6.00 7.78 -6.89
C VAL A 24 5.33 9.13 -7.13
N TYR A 25 4.30 9.16 -7.97
CA TYR A 25 3.64 10.39 -8.39
C TYR A 25 2.40 10.72 -7.56
N PHE A 26 2.40 11.89 -6.92
CA PHE A 26 1.31 12.40 -6.09
C PHE A 26 0.58 13.57 -6.75
N ALA A 27 -0.75 13.57 -6.61
CA ALA A 27 -1.62 14.60 -7.17
C ALA A 27 -2.81 14.94 -6.24
N HIS A 28 -2.55 15.46 -5.03
CA HIS A 28 -3.57 15.72 -4.01
C HIS A 28 -3.28 17.00 -3.20
N SER A 29 -4.35 17.54 -2.58
CA SER A 29 -4.28 18.70 -1.67
C SER A 29 -4.58 18.33 -0.20
N TYR A 30 -5.15 17.16 0.04
CA TYR A 30 -5.48 16.63 1.38
C TYR A 30 -4.69 15.35 1.63
N TYR A 31 -4.43 15.03 2.89
CA TYR A 31 -3.65 13.85 3.28
C TYR A 31 -4.09 13.35 4.66
N LEU A 32 -3.74 12.10 4.96
CA LEU A 32 -3.94 11.47 6.27
C LEU A 32 -2.69 11.66 7.15
N PRO A 33 -2.74 12.40 8.27
CA PRO A 33 -1.58 12.63 9.14
C PRO A 33 -1.08 11.34 9.82
N THR A 34 0.23 11.21 10.04
CA THR A 34 0.81 10.05 10.75
C THR A 34 0.56 10.04 12.27
N GLN A 35 0.23 11.20 12.84
CA GLN A 35 0.05 11.41 14.28
C GLN A 35 -1.40 11.15 14.74
N GLU A 36 -2.30 10.80 13.83
CA GLU A 36 -3.70 10.53 14.20
C GLU A 36 -3.77 9.26 15.06
N SER A 37 -4.32 9.39 16.27
CA SER A 37 -4.51 8.30 17.22
C SER A 37 -5.61 7.35 16.72
N GLY A 38 -5.27 6.10 16.37
CA GLY A 38 -6.24 5.10 15.92
C GLY A 38 -5.65 4.00 15.04
N SER A 39 -6.53 3.22 14.41
CA SER A 39 -6.19 2.10 13.50
C SER A 39 -5.34 2.52 12.29
N ALA A 40 -5.40 3.80 11.90
CA ALA A 40 -4.65 4.35 10.78
C ALA A 40 -3.12 4.25 10.92
N ARG A 41 -2.58 4.43 12.14
CA ARG A 41 -1.13 4.34 12.36
C ARG A 41 -0.63 2.90 12.30
N SER A 42 -1.37 1.96 12.88
CA SER A 42 -1.03 0.52 12.80
C SER A 42 -1.19 -0.04 11.38
N ALA A 43 -1.99 0.62 10.54
CA ALA A 43 -2.28 0.23 9.17
C ALA A 43 -1.29 0.78 8.13
N ALA A 44 -0.37 1.67 8.50
CA ALA A 44 0.49 2.36 7.54
C ALA A 44 1.48 1.39 6.87
N ALA A 45 1.33 1.21 5.55
CA ALA A 45 2.22 0.41 4.71
C ALA A 45 3.38 1.22 4.13
N ALA A 46 3.19 2.53 3.97
CA ALA A 46 4.23 3.48 3.64
C ALA A 46 3.86 4.89 4.11
N VAL A 47 4.87 5.68 4.46
CA VAL A 47 4.74 7.12 4.74
C VAL A 47 5.52 7.94 3.72
N CYS A 48 5.20 9.22 3.63
CA CYS A 48 5.89 10.19 2.79
C CYS A 48 5.95 11.52 3.53
N ASP A 49 6.96 12.34 3.23
CA ASP A 49 7.10 13.68 3.78
C ASP A 49 6.98 14.73 2.68
N TYR A 50 6.09 15.71 2.88
CA TYR A 50 6.02 16.91 2.05
C TYR A 50 5.84 18.13 2.96
N GLY A 51 6.88 18.43 3.75
CA GLY A 51 6.86 19.46 4.80
C GLY A 51 6.22 18.96 6.10
N LEU A 52 5.28 18.01 6.01
CA LEU A 52 4.75 17.23 7.12
C LEU A 52 4.65 15.75 6.71
N PRO A 53 4.84 14.81 7.65
CA PRO A 53 4.73 13.38 7.38
C PRO A 53 3.26 12.96 7.26
N PHE A 54 2.95 12.15 6.25
CA PHE A 54 1.61 11.63 5.98
C PHE A 54 1.63 10.16 5.57
N VAL A 55 0.49 9.48 5.73
CA VAL A 55 0.30 8.10 5.29
C VAL A 55 0.16 8.07 3.77
N ALA A 56 1.11 7.44 3.09
CA ALA A 56 1.14 7.32 1.64
C ALA A 56 0.47 6.03 1.14
N ALA A 57 0.45 5.00 1.98
CA ALA A 57 -0.25 3.75 1.70
C ALA A 57 -0.71 3.07 3.00
N ILE A 58 -1.80 2.31 2.91
CA ILE A 58 -2.35 1.49 3.99
C ILE A 58 -2.49 0.03 3.58
N GLU A 59 -2.39 -0.84 4.57
CA GLU A 59 -2.60 -2.27 4.46
C GLU A 59 -3.28 -2.79 5.74
N VAL A 60 -4.51 -3.28 5.61
CA VAL A 60 -5.30 -3.86 6.71
C VAL A 60 -6.02 -5.08 6.20
N ASP A 61 -5.64 -6.28 6.66
CA ASP A 61 -6.22 -7.56 6.23
C ASP A 61 -6.24 -7.71 4.70
N ASN A 62 -7.42 -7.62 4.08
CA ASN A 62 -7.65 -7.68 2.63
C ASN A 62 -7.85 -6.30 1.98
N VAL A 63 -7.73 -5.20 2.73
CA VAL A 63 -7.91 -3.83 2.28
C VAL A 63 -6.55 -3.16 2.07
N PHE A 64 -6.39 -2.56 0.88
CA PHE A 64 -5.17 -1.86 0.48
C PHE A 64 -5.56 -0.50 -0.10
N GLY A 65 -4.72 0.51 0.15
CA GLY A 65 -4.95 1.85 -0.35
C GLY A 65 -3.63 2.58 -0.57
N VAL A 66 -3.58 3.41 -1.61
CA VAL A 66 -2.44 4.26 -1.93
C VAL A 66 -2.92 5.69 -2.18
N GLN A 67 -2.17 6.67 -1.70
CA GLN A 67 -2.46 8.09 -1.92
C GLN A 67 -1.83 8.60 -3.22
N PHE A 68 -0.74 7.97 -3.66
CA PHE A 68 -0.12 8.22 -4.97
C PHE A 68 -0.89 7.51 -6.10
N HIS A 69 -0.57 7.87 -7.33
CA HIS A 69 -1.12 7.28 -8.55
C HIS A 69 -0.20 6.17 -9.07
N PRO A 70 -0.47 4.88 -8.79
CA PRO A 70 0.40 3.80 -9.25
C PRO A 70 0.48 3.76 -10.79
N GLU A 71 -0.61 4.07 -11.49
CA GLU A 71 -0.66 4.15 -12.95
C GLU A 71 0.21 5.27 -13.55
N LYS A 72 0.61 6.26 -12.73
CA LYS A 72 1.48 7.37 -13.13
C LYS A 72 2.89 7.26 -12.54
N SER A 73 3.21 6.17 -11.85
CA SER A 73 4.45 6.00 -11.08
C SER A 73 5.47 5.06 -11.75
N GLY A 74 5.36 4.84 -13.07
CA GLY A 74 6.32 4.05 -13.85
C GLY A 74 6.44 2.60 -13.37
N GLU A 75 7.65 2.04 -13.43
CA GLU A 75 7.94 0.65 -13.04
C GLU A 75 7.59 0.36 -11.58
N ILE A 76 7.84 1.31 -10.68
CA ILE A 76 7.46 1.19 -9.27
C ILE A 76 5.95 1.04 -9.13
N GLY A 77 5.20 1.89 -9.82
CA GLY A 77 3.74 1.84 -9.82
C GLY A 77 3.19 0.53 -10.39
N LEU A 78 3.77 0.03 -11.48
CA LEU A 78 3.42 -1.27 -12.07
C LEU A 78 3.69 -2.42 -11.10
N GLN A 79 4.84 -2.40 -10.40
CA GLN A 79 5.17 -3.41 -9.40
C GLN A 79 4.16 -3.43 -8.24
N VAL A 80 3.72 -2.26 -7.76
CA VAL A 80 2.67 -2.15 -6.72
C VAL A 80 1.36 -2.80 -7.19
N VAL A 81 0.93 -2.52 -8.43
CA VAL A 81 -0.29 -3.12 -9.01
C VAL A 81 -0.14 -4.63 -9.19
N ALA A 82 1.03 -5.10 -9.65
CA ALA A 82 1.31 -6.53 -9.79
C ALA A 82 1.28 -7.26 -8.44
N ASN A 83 1.87 -6.66 -7.40
CA ASN A 83 1.84 -7.18 -6.04
C ASN A 83 0.39 -7.28 -5.52
N PHE A 84 -0.41 -6.22 -5.70
CA PHE A 84 -1.83 -6.23 -5.34
C PHE A 84 -2.60 -7.34 -6.07
N ALA A 85 -2.44 -7.47 -7.38
CA ALA A 85 -3.11 -8.51 -8.16
C ALA A 85 -2.76 -9.93 -7.69
N ARG A 86 -1.49 -10.19 -7.36
CA ARG A 86 -1.06 -11.47 -6.77
C ARG A 86 -1.71 -11.74 -5.42
N LEU A 87 -1.83 -10.72 -4.56
CA LEU A 87 -2.49 -10.85 -3.25
C LEU A 87 -3.98 -11.19 -3.40
N CYS A 88 -4.68 -10.55 -4.35
CA CYS A 88 -6.06 -10.91 -4.68
C CYS A 88 -6.17 -12.35 -5.21
N GLY A 89 -5.27 -12.77 -6.09
CA GLY A 89 -5.25 -14.14 -6.63
C GLY A 89 -4.98 -15.21 -5.57
N ALA A 90 -4.07 -14.94 -4.62
CA ALA A 90 -3.78 -15.83 -3.51
C ALA A 90 -4.96 -15.97 -2.54
N ALA A 91 -5.68 -14.87 -2.26
CA ALA A 91 -6.89 -14.91 -1.42
C ALA A 91 -7.96 -15.84 -2.01
N VAL A 92 -8.19 -15.76 -3.33
CA VAL A 92 -9.17 -16.61 -4.05
C VAL A 92 -8.77 -18.10 -4.05
N ALA A 93 -7.48 -18.41 -3.95
CA ALA A 93 -7.02 -19.80 -3.84
C ALA A 93 -7.24 -20.35 -2.42
N GLY A 94 -7.07 -19.53 -1.38
CA GLY A 94 -7.29 -19.92 0.02
C GLY A 94 -8.75 -20.18 0.38
N GLU A 95 -9.69 -19.42 -0.19
CA GLU A 95 -11.12 -19.59 0.06
C GLU A 95 -11.70 -20.89 -0.53
N ARG A 96 -11.09 -21.43 -1.60
CA ARG A 96 -11.53 -22.68 -2.23
C ARG A 96 -11.21 -23.95 -1.44
N VAL A 97 -10.41 -23.86 -0.37
CA VAL A 97 -10.05 -25.01 0.48
C VAL A 97 -10.89 -25.07 1.78
N GLY A 98 -11.67 -24.03 2.09
CA GLY A 98 -12.48 -23.96 3.32
C GLY A 98 -13.92 -24.48 3.22
N GLY A 99 -14.35 -24.91 2.04
CA GLY A 99 -15.76 -25.19 1.72
C GLY A 99 -16.16 -26.66 1.68
N GLU A 100 -15.60 -27.55 2.51
CA GLU A 100 -16.16 -28.90 2.66
C GLU A 100 -15.73 -29.52 4.00
N ARG A 101 -16.60 -29.39 5.01
CA ARG A 101 -16.83 -30.34 6.12
C ARG A 101 -17.78 -29.74 7.15
N ALA A 102 -19.03 -30.19 7.13
CA ALA A 102 -19.81 -30.54 8.32
C ALA A 102 -21.14 -31.16 7.87
N GLY A 103 -21.10 -32.48 7.64
CA GLY A 103 -22.21 -33.41 7.88
C GLY A 103 -21.80 -34.33 9.02
#